data_AF-A0A7C5DGN8-F1
#
_entry.id   AF-A0A7C5DGN8-F1
#
_cell.length_a   1.000
_cell.length_b   1.000
_cell.length_c   1.000
_cell.angle_alpha   90.00
_cell.angle_beta   90.00
_cell.angle_gamma   90.00
#
_symmetry.space_group_name_H-M   'P 1'
#
loop_
_entity.id
_entity.type
_entity.pdbx_description
1 polymer ?
#
loop_
_entity_poly.entity_id
_entity_poly.type
_entity_poly.pdbx_seq_one_letter_code
_entity_poly.pdbx_strand_id
1 'polypeptide(L)'
;ACSTPNQVVLGIQPDETVAIRFGTKRPGEQMVTDPVFMKFDYRETFPGEQLTPYHRLLLDAIEGNQMNFIRKDSVETSWQIIDSLRDSLDGITPECYPSHSWGPDASHLYG
;
A
#
# COMPACT_ATOMS: atom_id res chain seq x y z
N ALA A 1 2.92 18.88 22.14
CA ALA A 1 3.10 17.42 21.97
C ALA A 1 2.76 17.10 20.52
N CYS A 2 3.71 16.59 19.74
CA CYS A 2 3.42 16.16 18.37
C CYS A 2 2.59 14.87 18.46
N SER A 3 1.28 14.96 18.25
CA SER A 3 0.41 13.78 18.21
C SER A 3 0.70 13.02 16.92
N THR A 4 1.35 11.87 17.00
CA THR A 4 1.51 10.98 15.85
C THR A 4 0.13 10.69 15.24
N PRO A 5 -0.07 10.90 13.94
CA PRO A 5 -1.36 10.66 13.31
C PRO A 5 -1.73 9.18 13.39
N ASN A 6 -3.03 8.90 13.47
CA ASN A 6 -3.53 7.54 13.34
C ASN A 6 -3.27 7.04 11.92
N GLN A 7 -2.96 5.76 11.77
CA GLN A 7 -2.64 5.14 10.49
C GLN A 7 -3.47 3.87 10.29
N VAL A 8 -3.98 3.69 9.07
CA VAL A 8 -4.55 2.42 8.62
C VAL A 8 -3.56 1.84 7.62
N VAL A 9 -3.03 0.66 7.93
CA VAL A 9 -2.02 -0.03 7.13
C VAL A 9 -2.66 -1.27 6.53
N LEU A 10 -2.68 -1.33 5.21
CA LEU A 10 -3.14 -2.48 4.44
C LEU A 10 -1.92 -3.13 3.81
N GLY A 11 -1.43 -4.20 4.42
CA GLY A 11 -0.37 -5.04 3.86
C GLY A 11 -0.97 -5.95 2.80
N ILE A 12 -0.54 -5.77 1.54
CA ILE A 12 -1.05 -6.57 0.41
C ILE A 12 -0.20 -7.82 0.22
N GLN A 13 1.12 -7.68 0.15
CA GLN A 13 2.08 -8.78 0.03
C GLN A 13 3.42 -8.37 0.69
N PRO A 14 4.25 -9.31 1.17
CA PRO A 14 4.09 -10.76 1.14
C PRO A 14 3.17 -11.31 2.24
N ASP A 15 2.82 -10.51 3.25
CA ASP A 15 1.96 -10.90 4.36
C ASP A 15 0.68 -10.04 4.36
N GLU A 16 -0.43 -10.67 4.02
CA GLU A 16 -1.75 -10.03 3.96
C GLU A 16 -2.18 -9.62 5.38
N THR A 17 -2.14 -8.32 5.67
CA THR A 17 -2.39 -7.80 7.03
C THR A 17 -3.23 -6.53 6.99
N VAL A 18 -4.07 -6.36 8.00
CA VAL A 18 -4.79 -5.11 8.26
C VAL A 18 -4.41 -4.63 9.64
N ALA A 19 -3.75 -3.47 9.74
CA ALA A 19 -3.35 -2.90 11.00
C ALA A 19 -3.85 -1.47 11.17
N ILE A 20 -4.33 -1.13 12.37
CA ILE A 20 -4.69 0.23 12.73
C ILE A 20 -3.79 0.67 13.89
N ARG A 21 -3.06 1.76 13.67
CA ARG A 21 -2.24 2.41 14.68
C ARG A 21 -2.96 3.63 15.22
N PHE A 22 -3.17 3.67 16.54
CA PHE A 22 -3.83 4.79 17.20
C PHE A 22 -3.31 5.00 18.62
N GLY A 23 -3.50 6.21 19.15
CA GLY A 23 -3.14 6.53 20.53
C GLY A 23 -4.16 5.98 21.52
N THR A 24 -3.70 5.27 22.55
CA THR A 24 -4.52 4.84 23.68
C THR A 24 -3.92 5.30 25.00
N LYS A 25 -4.76 5.45 26.04
CA LYS A 25 -4.27 5.76 27.39
C LYS A 25 -3.47 4.56 27.91
N ARG A 26 -2.26 4.82 28.42
CA ARG A 26 -1.49 3.83 29.17
C ARG A 26 -2.26 3.43 30.44
N PRO A 27 -2.49 2.13 30.70
CA PRO A 27 -3.07 1.69 31.97
C PRO A 27 -2.28 2.23 33.17
N GLY A 28 -2.96 2.89 34.11
CA GLY A 28 -2.36 3.54 35.27
C GLY A 28 -3.01 4.88 35.64
N GLU A 29 -2.52 5.50 36.70
CA GLU A 29 -3.02 6.79 37.21
C GLU A 29 -2.60 7.98 36.36
N GLN A 30 -1.44 7.88 35.69
CA GLN A 30 -0.91 8.95 34.86
C GLN A 30 -1.71 9.12 33.55
N MET A 31 -1.90 10.36 33.12
CA MET A 31 -2.54 10.70 31.84
C MET A 31 -1.48 10.74 30.72
N VAL A 32 -0.98 9.56 30.35
CA VAL A 32 -0.01 9.37 29.26
C VAL A 32 -0.63 8.49 28.19
N THR A 33 -0.44 8.87 26.92
CA THR A 33 -0.93 8.11 25.77
C THR A 33 0.22 7.46 25.00
N ASP A 34 0.06 6.20 24.62
CA ASP A 34 1.02 5.46 23.79
C ASP A 34 0.36 5.01 22.48
N PRO A 35 1.13 4.91 21.38
CA PRO A 35 0.65 4.29 20.16
C PRO A 35 0.51 2.78 20.36
N VAL A 36 -0.64 2.23 19.98
CA VAL A 36 -0.90 0.79 19.93
C VAL A 36 -1.28 0.36 18.53
N PHE A 37 -1.07 -0.92 18.24
CA PHE A 37 -1.45 -1.56 16.98
C PHE A 37 -2.57 -2.57 17.23
N MET A 38 -3.69 -2.40 16.54
CA MET A 38 -4.65 -3.47 16.33
C MET A 38 -4.30 -4.15 15.02
N LYS A 39 -3.85 -5.41 15.06
CA LYS A 39 -3.41 -6.16 13.87
C LYS A 39 -4.34 -7.35 13.62
N PHE A 40 -4.72 -7.51 12.36
CA PHE A 40 -5.33 -8.71 11.80
C PHE A 40 -4.37 -9.33 10.78
N ASP A 41 -4.18 -10.64 10.88
CA ASP A 41 -3.29 -11.40 9.99
C ASP A 41 -4.10 -12.49 9.27
N TYR A 42 -4.12 -12.42 7.93
CA TYR A 42 -4.94 -13.32 7.12
C TYR A 42 -4.43 -14.75 7.18
N ARG A 43 -3.11 -14.96 7.23
CA ARG A 43 -2.50 -16.29 7.22
C ARG A 43 -2.71 -17.03 8.54
N GLU A 44 -2.65 -16.31 9.64
CA GLU A 44 -2.94 -16.86 10.97
C GLU A 44 -4.43 -17.22 11.12
N THR A 45 -5.33 -16.39 10.56
CA THR A 45 -6.78 -16.56 10.74
C THR A 45 -7.38 -17.60 9.78
N PHE A 46 -6.94 -17.62 8.53
CA PHE A 46 -7.49 -18.48 7.48
C PHE A 46 -6.41 -19.41 6.91
N PRO A 47 -6.10 -20.51 7.62
CA PRO A 47 -5.14 -21.49 7.14
C PRO A 47 -5.71 -22.23 5.92
N GLY A 48 -5.08 -22.10 4.76
CA GLY A 48 -5.52 -22.75 3.53
C GLY A 48 -4.81 -22.22 2.28
N GLU A 49 -5.00 -22.92 1.16
CA GLU A 49 -4.48 -22.46 -0.13
C GLU A 49 -5.32 -21.28 -0.62
N GLN A 50 -4.65 -20.14 -0.83
CA GLN A 50 -5.27 -18.96 -1.41
C GLN A 50 -5.25 -19.07 -2.94
N LEU A 51 -6.31 -18.61 -3.59
CA LEU A 51 -6.33 -18.52 -5.05
C LEU A 51 -5.23 -17.55 -5.51
N THR A 52 -4.38 -18.01 -6.41
CA THR A 52 -3.41 -17.13 -7.07
C THR A 52 -4.17 -16.01 -7.82
N PRO A 53 -3.56 -14.83 -8.00
CA PRO A 53 -4.22 -13.72 -8.69
C PRO A 53 -4.76 -14.12 -10.07
N TYR A 54 -4.02 -14.94 -10.82
CA TYR A 54 -4.46 -15.39 -12.14
C TYR A 54 -5.60 -16.40 -12.09
N HIS A 55 -5.64 -17.32 -11.12
CA HIS A 55 -6.79 -18.22 -10.94
C HIS A 55 -8.06 -17.41 -10.69
N ARG A 56 -8.00 -16.37 -9.85
CA ARG A 56 -9.14 -15.50 -9.57
C ARG A 56 -9.60 -14.74 -10.82
N LEU A 57 -8.68 -14.11 -11.55
CA LEU A 57 -9.01 -13.33 -12.75
C LEU A 57 -9.62 -14.20 -13.87
N LEU A 58 -9.14 -15.42 -14.06
CA LEU A 58 -9.70 -16.35 -15.04
C LEU A 58 -11.12 -16.78 -14.65
N LEU A 59 -11.36 -17.06 -13.36
CA LEU A 59 -12.70 -17.37 -12.86
C LEU A 59 -13.67 -16.20 -13.11
N ASP A 60 -13.27 -14.98 -12.75
CA ASP A 60 -14.08 -13.78 -12.96
C ASP A 60 -14.38 -13.56 -14.46
N ALA A 61 -13.43 -13.83 -15.36
CA ALA A 61 -13.65 -13.75 -16.80
C ALA A 61 -14.67 -14.78 -17.32
N ILE A 62 -14.62 -16.02 -16.83
CA ILE A 62 -15.58 -17.09 -17.19
C ILE A 62 -16.99 -16.74 -16.68
N GLU A 63 -17.09 -16.19 -15.47
CA GLU A 63 -18.36 -15.76 -14.87
C GLU A 63 -18.90 -14.45 -15.48
N GLY A 64 -18.13 -13.79 -16.34
CA GLY A 64 -18.48 -12.49 -16.92
C GLY A 64 -18.44 -11.33 -15.92
N ASN A 65 -17.75 -11.52 -14.78
CA ASN A 65 -17.58 -10.50 -13.76
C ASN A 65 -16.40 -9.58 -14.11
N GLN A 66 -16.72 -8.30 -14.36
CA GLN A 66 -15.73 -7.30 -14.76
C GLN A 66 -15.13 -6.50 -13.59
N MET A 67 -15.47 -6.77 -12.33
CA MET A 67 -15.03 -5.95 -11.19
C MET A 67 -13.51 -5.85 -11.01
N ASN A 68 -12.77 -6.91 -11.34
CA ASN A 68 -11.31 -6.96 -11.21
C ASN A 68 -10.56 -6.55 -12.49
N PHE A 69 -11.28 -6.04 -13.49
CA PHE A 69 -10.70 -5.58 -14.74
C PHE A 69 -10.77 -4.05 -14.83
N ILE A 70 -9.68 -3.45 -15.30
CA ILE A 70 -9.61 -2.01 -15.49
C ILE A 70 -10.44 -1.63 -16.71
N ARG A 71 -11.27 -0.59 -16.57
CA ARG A 71 -12.06 -0.04 -17.67
C ARG A 71 -11.18 0.72 -18.66
N LYS A 72 -11.58 0.74 -19.93
CA LYS A 72 -10.84 1.41 -21.01
C LYS A 72 -10.57 2.89 -20.72
N ASP A 73 -11.56 3.63 -20.27
CA ASP A 73 -11.43 5.05 -19.92
C ASP A 73 -10.41 5.28 -18.80
N SER A 74 -10.43 4.45 -17.76
CA SER A 74 -9.42 4.51 -16.68
C SER A 74 -8.00 4.24 -17.18
N VAL A 75 -7.83 3.33 -18.15
CA VAL A 75 -6.53 3.08 -18.79
C VAL A 75 -6.08 4.30 -19.59
N GLU A 76 -6.96 4.88 -20.40
CA GLU A 76 -6.64 6.08 -21.20
C GLU A 76 -6.25 7.27 -20.31
N THR A 77 -6.99 7.52 -19.23
CA THR A 77 -6.64 8.59 -18.27
C THR A 77 -5.32 8.31 -17.54
N SER A 78 -5.07 7.05 -17.14
CA SER A 78 -3.79 6.67 -16.52
C SER A 78 -2.62 6.97 -17.47
N TRP A 79 -2.75 6.63 -18.75
CA TRP A 79 -1.73 6.92 -19.75
C TRP A 79 -1.52 8.41 -19.97
N GLN A 80 -2.58 9.22 -20.00
CA GLN A 80 -2.44 10.68 -20.12
C GLN A 80 -1.57 11.29 -19.00
N ILE A 81 -1.72 10.80 -17.77
CA ILE A 81 -0.92 11.24 -16.62
C ILE A 81 0.54 10.80 -16.79
N ILE A 82 0.77 9.53 -17.12
CA ILE A 82 2.11 8.97 -17.26
C ILE A 82 2.86 9.58 -18.45
N ASP A 83 2.20 9.79 -19.59
CA ASP A 83 2.79 10.41 -20.76
C ASP A 83 3.22 11.85 -20.47
N SER A 84 2.35 12.63 -19.80
CA SER A 84 2.69 14.01 -19.39
C SER A 84 3.91 14.06 -18.47
N LEU A 85 4.01 13.11 -17.53
CA LEU A 85 5.17 13.00 -16.65
C LEU A 85 6.42 12.58 -17.43
N ARG A 86 6.32 11.57 -18.30
CA ARG A 86 7.44 11.09 -19.12
C ARG A 86 8.04 12.22 -19.97
N ASP A 87 7.20 12.99 -20.64
CA ASP A 87 7.65 14.07 -21.52
C ASP A 87 8.34 15.19 -20.71
N SER A 88 7.92 15.42 -19.46
CA SER A 88 8.59 16.38 -18.56
C SER A 88 9.93 15.89 -18.01
N LEU A 89 10.15 14.58 -17.99
CA LEU A 89 11.36 13.93 -17.50
C LEU A 89 12.39 13.69 -18.60
N ASP A 90 12.09 14.01 -19.85
CA ASP A 90 13.03 13.82 -20.97
C ASP A 90 14.29 14.66 -20.75
N GLY A 91 15.45 14.01 -20.86
CA GLY A 91 16.76 14.61 -20.55
C GLY A 91 17.11 14.75 -19.06
N ILE A 92 16.24 14.33 -18.12
CA ILE A 92 16.56 14.30 -16.70
C ILE A 92 17.24 12.97 -16.34
N THR A 93 18.45 13.05 -15.78
CA THR A 93 19.18 11.87 -15.29
C THR A 93 18.68 11.47 -13.90
N PRO A 94 18.27 10.21 -13.68
CA PRO A 94 17.89 9.73 -12.35
C PRO A 94 19.03 9.81 -11.33
N GLU A 95 18.70 10.07 -10.07
CA GLU A 95 19.68 10.04 -8.99
C GLU A 95 20.12 8.60 -8.69
N CYS A 96 21.43 8.40 -8.55
CA CYS A 96 21.99 7.10 -8.18
C CYS A 96 21.80 6.83 -6.69
N TYR A 97 21.49 5.58 -6.35
CA TYR A 97 21.39 5.12 -4.97
C TYR A 97 22.02 3.72 -4.81
N PRO A 98 22.56 3.37 -3.63
CA PRO A 98 23.12 2.05 -3.40
C PRO A 98 22.09 0.92 -3.56
N SER A 99 22.50 -0.23 -4.08
CA SER A 99 21.67 -1.43 -4.09
C SER A 99 21.22 -1.78 -2.67
N HIS A 100 19.97 -2.24 -2.50
CA HIS A 100 19.35 -2.55 -1.21
C HIS A 100 19.09 -1.33 -0.29
N SER A 101 19.22 -0.10 -0.79
CA SER A 101 18.69 1.09 -0.11
C SER A 101 17.25 1.37 -0.53
N TRP A 102 16.58 2.28 0.20
CA TRP A 102 15.20 2.67 -0.07
C TRP A 102 15.03 3.66 -1.23
N GLY A 103 16.14 4.10 -1.84
CA GLY A 103 16.16 5.11 -2.89
C GLY A 103 17.17 6.22 -2.59
N PRO A 104 17.21 7.27 -3.44
CA PRO A 104 18.03 8.45 -3.19
C PRO A 104 17.48 9.27 -2.02
N ASP A 105 18.32 10.08 -1.36
CA ASP A 105 17.90 10.90 -0.21
C ASP A 105 16.70 11.81 -0.52
N ALA A 106 16.56 12.26 -1.78
CA ALA A 106 15.45 13.04 -2.26
C ALA A 106 14.08 12.35 -2.07
N SER A 107 14.00 11.02 -2.01
CA SER A 107 12.73 10.30 -1.82
C SER A 107 12.13 10.46 -0.43
N HIS A 108 12.94 10.80 0.58
CA HIS A 108 12.49 10.92 1.97
C HIS A 108 11.93 12.30 2.34
N LEU A 109 12.04 13.29 1.45
CA LEU A 109 11.66 14.68 1.71
C LEU A 109 10.16 14.92 1.88
N TYR A 110 9.32 13.96 1.50
CA TYR A 110 7.85 14.06 1.58
C TYR A 110 7.20 13.04 2.53
N GLY A 111 7.98 12.47 3.46
CA GLY A 111 7.53 11.46 4.45
C GLY A 111 7.20 12.03 5.82
#